data_AF-A0A7R9VK47-F1
#
_entry.id   AF-A0A7R9VK47-F1
#
_cell.length_a   1.000
_cell.length_b   1.000
_cell.length_c   1.000
_cell.angle_alpha   90.00
_cell.angle_beta   90.00
_cell.angle_gamma   90.00
#
_symmetry.space_group_name_H-M   'P 1'
#
loop_
_entity.id
_entity.type
_entity.pdbx_description
1 polymer ?
#
loop_
_entity_poly.entity_id
_entity_poly.type
_entity_poly.pdbx_seq_one_letter_code
_entity_poly.pdbx_strand_id
1 'polypeptide(L)'
;SGPGDEEIVCTVAPILRKLLSANGNNTISETSGVIDAMQGLANRVQFAFRKLIRVLADPLHPVVFLLDDIHRADDASLQLLDALVTDPKGTGGLLFVTTSRDNETDVHHPFLLLLQAIEQEGVRVESIQAKNLDQEAVNKMTSILLRSNIETTESLAEVVYSKTHGNAFFVIQF
;
A
#
# COMPACT_ATOMS: atom_id res chain seq x y z
N SER A 1 11.56 18.95 -4.33
CA SER A 1 11.75 18.03 -5.48
C SER A 1 13.23 17.90 -5.80
N GLY A 2 13.90 16.92 -5.19
CA GLY A 2 15.26 16.52 -5.54
C GLY A 2 15.20 15.18 -6.32
N PRO A 3 16.15 14.91 -7.25
CA PRO A 3 16.13 13.70 -8.06
C PRO A 3 16.76 12.50 -7.31
N GLY A 4 16.34 12.26 -6.06
CA GLY A 4 16.92 11.24 -5.18
C GLY A 4 15.92 10.31 -4.49
N ASP A 5 14.62 10.62 -4.53
CA ASP A 5 13.60 9.94 -3.72
C ASP A 5 12.86 8.82 -4.49
N GLU A 6 13.19 8.56 -5.77
CA GLU A 6 12.55 7.53 -6.61
C GLU A 6 13.29 6.16 -6.60
N GLU A 7 14.49 6.05 -6.03
CA GLU A 7 15.42 4.93 -6.32
C GLU A 7 15.18 3.63 -5.52
N ILE A 8 14.06 3.48 -4.80
CA ILE A 8 13.73 2.25 -4.04
C ILE A 8 12.46 1.53 -4.55
N VAL A 9 11.65 2.16 -5.43
CA VAL A 9 10.31 1.65 -5.78
C VAL A 9 10.32 0.58 -6.90
N CYS A 10 11.41 0.36 -7.63
CA CYS A 10 11.39 -0.42 -8.89
C CYS A 10 12.47 -1.51 -9.05
N THR A 11 12.27 -2.67 -8.41
CA THR A 11 13.09 -3.90 -8.71
C THR A 11 12.26 -5.15 -9.06
N VAL A 12 10.93 -5.03 -9.27
CA VAL A 12 10.06 -6.17 -9.68
C VAL A 12 9.48 -5.99 -11.10
N ALA A 13 9.36 -4.75 -11.58
CA ALA A 13 8.76 -4.42 -12.87
C ALA A 13 9.31 -5.17 -14.12
N PRO A 14 10.63 -5.39 -14.30
CA PRO A 14 11.11 -6.06 -15.52
C PRO A 14 10.79 -7.56 -15.58
N ILE A 15 10.60 -8.22 -14.43
CA ILE A 15 10.19 -9.64 -14.35
C ILE A 15 8.70 -9.75 -14.67
N LEU A 16 7.87 -8.87 -14.08
CA LEU A 16 6.44 -8.76 -14.37
C LEU A 16 6.14 -8.56 -15.86
N ARG A 17 6.86 -7.64 -16.53
CA ARG A 17 6.65 -7.36 -17.95
C ARG A 17 6.91 -8.57 -18.86
N LYS A 18 7.85 -9.45 -18.50
CA LYS A 18 8.14 -10.70 -19.23
C LYS A 18 7.07 -11.77 -19.07
N LEU A 19 6.36 -11.80 -17.94
CA LEU A 19 5.27 -12.76 -17.70
C LEU A 19 3.97 -12.35 -18.40
N LEU A 20 3.74 -11.05 -18.59
CA LEU A 20 2.53 -10.52 -19.21
C LEU A 20 2.56 -10.51 -20.75
N SER A 21 3.74 -10.58 -21.39
CA SER A 21 3.88 -10.45 -22.84
C SER A 21 3.74 -11.76 -23.64
N ALA A 22 3.17 -12.82 -23.06
CA ALA A 22 3.23 -14.18 -23.61
C ALA A 22 1.85 -14.85 -23.77
N ASN A 23 1.05 -14.38 -24.72
CA ASN A 23 0.29 -15.23 -25.68
C ASN A 23 -0.50 -14.38 -26.68
N GLY A 24 -0.67 -14.89 -27.90
CA GLY A 24 -1.45 -14.23 -28.96
C GLY A 24 -2.43 -15.18 -29.65
N ASN A 25 -3.57 -14.60 -30.05
CA ASN A 25 -4.57 -15.03 -31.04
C ASN A 25 -5.13 -16.47 -31.00
N ASN A 26 -6.44 -16.57 -30.74
CA ASN A 26 -7.40 -16.84 -31.84
C ASN A 26 -8.84 -16.38 -31.49
N THR A 27 -9.75 -16.63 -32.44
CA THR A 27 -11.13 -16.11 -32.59
C THR A 27 -12.00 -17.11 -33.41
N ILE A 28 -13.23 -17.56 -33.06
CA ILE A 28 -14.02 -17.52 -31.81
C ILE A 28 -14.72 -18.88 -31.59
N SER A 29 -14.44 -19.56 -30.46
CA SER A 29 -15.20 -20.68 -29.86
C SER A 29 -14.97 -20.71 -28.33
N GLU A 30 -14.80 -19.53 -27.75
CA GLU A 30 -13.63 -19.29 -26.91
C GLU A 30 -13.93 -18.59 -25.60
N THR A 31 -15.14 -18.08 -25.35
CA THR A 31 -15.40 -17.33 -24.12
C THR A 31 -15.12 -18.18 -22.88
N SER A 32 -15.47 -19.48 -22.89
CA SER A 32 -15.05 -20.42 -21.83
C SER A 32 -13.53 -20.64 -21.83
N GLY A 33 -12.93 -21.01 -22.97
CA GLY A 33 -11.50 -21.31 -23.04
C GLY A 33 -10.57 -20.12 -22.75
N VAL A 34 -11.02 -18.90 -23.01
CA VAL A 34 -10.34 -17.64 -22.69
C VAL A 34 -10.53 -17.29 -21.22
N ILE A 35 -11.72 -17.49 -20.63
CA ILE A 35 -11.91 -17.39 -19.18
C ILE A 35 -11.02 -18.41 -18.45
N ASP A 36 -11.00 -19.67 -18.90
CA ASP A 36 -10.15 -20.74 -18.35
C ASP A 36 -8.66 -20.41 -18.51
N ALA A 37 -8.25 -19.83 -19.64
CA ALA A 37 -6.88 -19.39 -19.88
C ALA A 37 -6.49 -18.16 -19.03
N MET A 38 -7.39 -17.18 -18.86
CA MET A 38 -7.19 -16.00 -18.02
C MET A 38 -7.12 -16.39 -16.53
N GLN A 39 -8.01 -17.27 -16.07
CA GLN A 39 -7.95 -17.85 -14.73
C GLN A 39 -6.67 -18.69 -14.55
N GLY A 40 -6.29 -19.48 -15.56
CA GLY A 40 -5.05 -20.22 -15.59
C GLY A 40 -3.80 -19.34 -15.51
N LEU A 41 -3.84 -18.13 -16.09
CA LEU A 41 -2.80 -17.11 -15.99
C LEU A 41 -2.79 -16.47 -14.59
N ALA A 42 -3.94 -16.03 -14.09
CA ALA A 42 -4.08 -15.45 -12.74
C ALA A 42 -3.54 -16.40 -11.66
N ASN A 43 -3.95 -17.67 -11.69
CA ASN A 43 -3.48 -18.71 -10.77
C ASN A 43 -1.95 -18.91 -10.85
N ARG A 44 -1.35 -18.82 -12.05
CA ARG A 44 0.11 -18.92 -12.24
C ARG A 44 0.83 -17.69 -11.69
N VAL A 45 0.29 -16.49 -11.88
CA VAL A 45 0.83 -15.24 -11.33
C VAL A 45 0.78 -15.28 -9.81
N GLN A 46 -0.39 -15.55 -9.20
CA GLN A 46 -0.53 -15.71 -7.74
C GLN A 46 0.44 -16.76 -7.18
N PHE A 47 0.58 -17.91 -7.83
CA PHE A 47 1.51 -18.96 -7.40
C PHE A 47 2.99 -18.52 -7.49
N ALA A 48 3.38 -17.82 -8.56
CA ALA A 48 4.72 -17.26 -8.71
C ALA A 48 5.01 -16.19 -7.65
N PHE A 49 4.03 -15.32 -7.36
CA PHE A 49 4.13 -14.30 -6.31
C PHE A 49 4.22 -14.92 -4.92
N ARG A 50 3.34 -15.85 -4.53
CA ARG A 50 3.45 -16.62 -3.28
C ARG A 50 4.84 -17.26 -3.11
N LYS A 51 5.40 -17.83 -4.18
CA LYS A 51 6.78 -18.36 -4.16
C LYS A 51 7.84 -17.28 -3.97
N LEU A 52 7.74 -16.15 -4.66
CA LEU A 52 8.67 -15.04 -4.52
C LEU A 52 8.64 -14.49 -3.09
N ILE A 53 7.46 -14.21 -2.55
CA ILE A 53 7.30 -13.66 -1.20
C ILE A 53 7.86 -14.61 -0.14
N ARG A 54 7.61 -15.93 -0.21
CA ARG A 54 8.22 -16.90 0.73
C ARG A 54 9.74 -17.03 0.64
N VAL A 55 10.38 -16.53 -0.43
CA VAL A 55 11.86 -16.50 -0.55
C VAL A 55 12.42 -15.17 -0.02
N LEU A 56 11.63 -14.10 -0.04
CA LEU A 56 12.03 -12.78 0.45
C LEU A 56 11.68 -12.55 1.93
N ALA A 57 10.59 -13.13 2.40
CA ALA A 57 10.01 -12.92 3.72
C ALA A 57 10.06 -14.20 4.57
N ASP A 58 10.83 -14.15 5.65
CA ASP A 58 10.82 -15.13 6.73
C ASP A 58 10.97 -14.42 8.10
N PRO A 59 10.76 -15.09 9.26
CA PRO A 59 10.81 -14.44 10.56
C PRO A 59 12.16 -13.79 10.92
N LEU A 60 13.27 -14.19 10.29
CA LEU A 60 14.60 -13.58 10.41
C LEU A 60 14.79 -12.42 9.42
N HIS A 61 14.10 -12.45 8.29
CA HIS A 61 14.15 -11.46 7.21
C HIS A 61 12.74 -10.97 6.86
N PRO A 62 12.13 -10.12 7.71
CA PRO A 62 10.78 -9.62 7.46
C PRO A 62 10.74 -8.63 6.28
N VAL A 63 9.62 -8.63 5.55
CA VAL A 63 9.37 -7.75 4.40
C VAL A 63 8.11 -6.94 4.64
N VAL A 64 8.21 -5.63 4.43
CA VAL A 64 7.08 -4.70 4.49
C VAL A 64 6.77 -4.22 3.07
N PHE A 65 5.53 -4.42 2.64
CA PHE A 65 4.99 -3.83 1.41
C PHE A 65 4.16 -2.61 1.76
N LEU A 66 4.59 -1.43 1.29
CA LEU A 66 3.79 -0.20 1.32
C LEU A 66 3.01 -0.10 0.00
N LEU A 67 1.69 0.01 0.09
CA LEU A 67 0.77 0.15 -1.04
C LEU A 67 -0.03 1.45 -0.89
N ASP A 68 0.35 2.48 -1.64
CA ASP A 68 -0.34 3.77 -1.59
C ASP A 68 -1.58 3.82 -2.50
N ASP A 69 -2.55 4.66 -2.09
CA ASP A 69 -3.83 4.88 -2.77
C ASP A 69 -4.58 3.56 -3.12
N ILE A 70 -4.75 2.65 -2.15
CA ILE A 70 -5.31 1.30 -2.37
C ILE A 70 -6.75 1.29 -2.94
N HIS A 71 -7.47 2.41 -2.79
CA HIS A 71 -8.79 2.66 -3.41
C HIS A 71 -8.73 2.72 -4.95
N ARG A 72 -7.53 2.79 -5.55
CA ARG A 72 -7.30 2.80 -7.00
C ARG A 72 -6.91 1.43 -7.56
N ALA A 73 -6.80 0.41 -6.71
CA ALA A 73 -6.48 -0.96 -7.12
C ALA A 73 -7.65 -1.59 -7.89
N ASP A 74 -7.34 -2.37 -8.93
CA ASP A 74 -8.34 -3.18 -9.63
C ASP A 74 -8.61 -4.52 -8.91
N ASP A 75 -9.71 -5.19 -9.28
CA ASP A 75 -10.11 -6.45 -8.67
C ASP A 75 -9.01 -7.53 -8.76
N ALA A 76 -8.22 -7.54 -9.84
CA ALA A 76 -7.12 -8.47 -10.02
C ALA A 76 -5.96 -8.22 -9.04
N SER A 77 -5.65 -6.94 -8.76
CA SER A 77 -4.67 -6.55 -7.75
C SER A 77 -5.15 -6.89 -6.34
N LEU A 78 -6.43 -6.68 -6.05
CA LEU A 78 -7.04 -7.06 -4.77
C LEU A 78 -7.08 -8.58 -4.57
N GLN A 79 -7.40 -9.37 -5.60
CA GLN A 79 -7.29 -10.83 -5.58
C GLN A 79 -5.84 -11.34 -5.43
N LEU A 80 -4.85 -10.59 -5.90
CA LEU A 80 -3.44 -10.93 -5.65
C LEU A 80 -3.04 -10.61 -4.20
N LEU A 81 -3.49 -9.48 -3.66
CA LEU A 81 -3.28 -9.12 -2.25
C LEU A 81 -3.90 -10.16 -1.32
N ASP A 82 -5.17 -10.51 -1.55
CA ASP A 82 -5.88 -11.62 -0.90
C ASP A 82 -5.03 -12.88 -0.88
N ALA A 83 -4.68 -13.39 -2.06
CA ALA A 83 -3.89 -14.61 -2.19
C ALA A 83 -2.53 -14.53 -1.46
N LEU A 84 -1.92 -13.35 -1.33
CA LEU A 84 -0.65 -13.20 -0.62
C LEU A 84 -0.81 -13.18 0.91
N VAL A 85 -1.87 -12.57 1.45
CA VAL A 85 -2.11 -12.51 2.90
C VAL A 85 -2.76 -13.78 3.46
N THR A 86 -3.59 -14.47 2.66
CA THR A 86 -4.26 -15.73 3.04
C THR A 86 -3.44 -16.99 2.71
N ASP A 87 -2.14 -16.85 2.40
CA ASP A 87 -1.32 -18.00 1.99
C ASP A 87 -1.24 -19.09 3.08
N PRO A 88 -1.84 -20.29 2.89
CA PRO A 88 -1.96 -21.29 3.95
C PRO A 88 -0.62 -21.90 4.41
N LYS A 89 0.48 -21.63 3.69
CA LYS A 89 1.83 -22.04 4.12
C LYS A 89 2.46 -21.08 5.13
N GLY A 90 1.85 -19.91 5.33
CA GLY A 90 2.38 -18.83 6.15
C GLY A 90 3.55 -18.10 5.48
N THR A 91 3.52 -16.77 5.59
CA THR A 91 4.60 -15.85 5.25
C THR A 91 5.03 -15.13 6.52
N GLY A 92 5.55 -15.90 7.49
CA GLY A 92 6.01 -15.33 8.77
C GLY A 92 7.05 -14.24 8.50
N GLY A 93 6.81 -13.02 8.99
CA GLY A 93 7.63 -11.85 8.67
C GLY A 93 7.09 -10.96 7.53
N LEU A 94 5.94 -11.26 6.93
CA LEU A 94 5.30 -10.38 5.95
C LEU A 94 4.35 -9.36 6.62
N LEU A 95 4.44 -8.10 6.22
CA LEU A 95 3.51 -7.03 6.59
C LEU A 95 3.09 -6.25 5.34
N PHE A 96 1.79 -6.00 5.18
CA PHE A 96 1.27 -5.02 4.25
C PHE A 96 0.83 -3.77 5.01
N VAL A 97 1.22 -2.60 4.51
CA VAL A 97 0.77 -1.29 4.95
C VAL A 97 0.11 -0.63 3.76
N THR A 98 -1.16 -0.27 3.89
CA THR A 98 -1.96 0.32 2.81
C THR A 98 -2.43 1.71 3.19
N THR A 99 -2.38 2.69 2.27
CA THR A 99 -3.04 3.98 2.48
C THR A 99 -4.37 4.05 1.72
N SER A 100 -5.43 4.44 2.42
CA SER A 100 -6.78 4.66 1.91
C SER A 100 -7.28 6.04 2.33
N ARG A 101 -8.33 6.54 1.66
CA ARG A 101 -8.94 7.83 1.97
C ARG A 101 -10.37 7.61 2.44
N ASP A 102 -10.69 8.12 3.62
CA ASP A 102 -12.00 7.96 4.28
C ASP A 102 -13.18 8.42 3.39
N ASN A 103 -12.97 9.35 2.47
CA ASN A 103 -13.98 9.90 1.55
C ASN A 103 -14.12 9.17 0.20
N GLU A 104 -13.19 8.27 -0.15
CA GLU A 104 -13.19 7.54 -1.42
C GLU A 104 -13.49 6.04 -1.22
N THR A 105 -13.74 5.62 0.03
CA THR A 105 -13.97 4.23 0.42
C THR A 105 -15.38 4.05 1.02
N ASP A 106 -16.40 3.95 0.17
CA ASP A 106 -17.78 3.62 0.60
C ASP A 106 -17.86 2.21 1.22
N VAL A 107 -18.87 1.92 2.03
CA VAL A 107 -19.05 0.63 2.73
C VAL A 107 -19.16 -0.59 1.81
N HIS A 108 -19.38 -0.37 0.51
CA HIS A 108 -19.40 -1.40 -0.54
C HIS A 108 -18.10 -1.48 -1.36
N HIS A 109 -17.06 -0.71 -1.01
CA HIS A 109 -15.79 -0.70 -1.76
C HIS A 109 -15.10 -2.08 -1.68
N PRO A 110 -14.63 -2.67 -2.80
CA PRO A 110 -14.05 -4.02 -2.83
C PRO A 110 -12.93 -4.26 -1.81
N PHE A 111 -12.09 -3.25 -1.56
CA PHE A 111 -11.04 -3.32 -0.54
C PHE A 111 -11.57 -3.54 0.89
N LEU A 112 -12.69 -2.92 1.30
CA LEU A 112 -13.25 -3.13 2.65
C LEU A 112 -13.85 -4.52 2.80
N LEU A 113 -14.48 -5.04 1.75
CA LEU A 113 -14.97 -6.42 1.70
C LEU A 113 -13.80 -7.42 1.77
N LEU A 114 -12.68 -7.12 1.10
CA LEU A 114 -11.45 -7.89 1.21
C LEU A 114 -10.91 -7.89 2.64
N LEU A 115 -10.78 -6.72 3.29
CA LEU A 115 -10.30 -6.63 4.68
C LEU A 115 -11.15 -7.49 5.62
N GLN A 116 -12.48 -7.41 5.50
CA GLN A 116 -13.39 -8.25 6.29
C GLN A 116 -13.18 -9.75 6.03
N ALA A 117 -13.00 -10.15 4.76
CA ALA A 117 -12.78 -11.55 4.40
C ALA A 117 -11.48 -12.11 5.00
N ILE A 118 -10.36 -11.39 4.87
CA ILE A 118 -9.07 -11.85 5.40
C ILE A 118 -9.04 -11.85 6.94
N GLU A 119 -9.76 -10.95 7.60
CA GLU A 119 -9.99 -11.00 9.05
C GLU A 119 -10.73 -12.27 9.48
N GLN A 120 -11.75 -12.72 8.73
CA GLN A 120 -12.44 -13.98 9.01
C GLN A 120 -11.55 -15.21 8.80
N GLU A 121 -10.56 -15.13 7.90
CA GLU A 121 -9.53 -16.17 7.73
C GLU A 121 -8.43 -16.13 8.82
N GLY A 122 -8.50 -15.18 9.76
CA GLY A 122 -7.58 -15.05 10.88
C GLY A 122 -6.34 -14.22 10.61
N VAL A 123 -6.29 -13.48 9.49
CA VAL A 123 -5.25 -12.48 9.22
C VAL A 123 -5.48 -11.27 10.13
N ARG A 124 -4.44 -10.81 10.82
CA ARG A 124 -4.52 -9.58 11.63
C ARG A 124 -4.54 -8.35 10.72
N VAL A 125 -5.65 -7.63 10.72
CA VAL A 125 -5.78 -6.30 10.11
C VAL A 125 -5.79 -5.25 11.24
N GLU A 126 -5.15 -4.11 11.01
CA GLU A 126 -5.11 -2.97 11.93
C GLU A 126 -5.32 -1.69 11.12
N SER A 127 -6.19 -0.80 11.57
CA SER A 127 -6.46 0.49 10.91
C SER A 127 -5.94 1.65 11.76
N ILE A 128 -5.14 2.53 11.15
CA ILE A 128 -4.55 3.70 11.79
C ILE A 128 -5.06 4.95 11.10
N GLN A 129 -5.97 5.67 11.74
CA GLN A 129 -6.46 6.94 11.20
C GLN A 129 -5.44 8.05 11.41
N ALA A 130 -4.87 8.56 10.31
CA ALA A 130 -3.96 9.70 10.33
C ALA A 130 -4.75 11.00 10.59
N LYS A 131 -4.60 11.58 11.79
CA LYS A 131 -5.24 12.84 12.17
C LYS A 131 -4.30 14.02 11.91
N ASN A 132 -4.87 15.22 11.79
CA ASN A 132 -4.08 16.45 11.82
C ASN A 132 -3.25 16.53 13.11
N LEU A 133 -2.08 17.14 13.01
CA LEU A 133 -1.22 17.46 14.13
C LEU A 133 -1.92 18.43 15.08
N ASP A 134 -1.74 18.29 16.38
CA ASP A 134 -2.08 19.35 17.33
C ASP A 134 -1.00 20.46 17.33
N GLN A 135 -1.25 21.53 18.09
CA GLN A 135 -0.34 22.67 18.16
C GLN A 135 1.04 22.32 18.74
N GLU A 136 1.13 21.35 19.66
CA GLU A 136 2.40 20.88 20.23
C GLU A 136 3.19 20.09 19.18
N ALA A 137 2.53 19.20 18.45
CA ALA A 137 3.10 18.43 17.36
C ALA A 137 3.54 19.33 16.18
N VAL A 138 2.80 20.41 15.88
CA VAL A 138 3.25 21.45 14.94
C VAL A 138 4.49 22.15 15.46
N ASN A 139 4.54 22.61 16.72
CA ASN A 139 5.73 23.25 17.27
C ASN A 139 6.96 22.33 17.25
N LYS A 140 6.78 21.06 17.59
CA LYS A 140 7.83 20.05 17.50
C LYS A 140 8.29 19.79 16.06
N MET A 141 7.37 19.80 15.09
CA MET A 141 7.72 19.71 13.67
C MET A 141 8.49 20.95 13.20
N THR A 142 8.04 22.15 13.57
CA THR A 142 8.72 23.42 13.27
C THR A 142 10.13 23.47 13.89
N SER A 143 10.30 23.03 15.15
CA SER A 143 11.60 23.00 15.82
C SER A 143 12.60 22.06 15.15
N ILE A 144 12.14 20.87 14.71
CA ILE A 144 12.94 19.92 13.94
C ILE A 144 13.33 20.50 12.56
N LEU A 145 12.36 21.05 11.82
CA LEU A 145 12.60 21.60 10.47
C LEU A 145 13.55 22.80 10.50
N LEU A 146 13.43 23.67 11.50
CA LEU A 146 14.30 24.84 11.69
C LEU A 146 15.56 24.54 12.53
N ARG A 147 15.79 23.29 12.94
CA ARG A 147 16.91 22.85 13.79
C ARG A 147 17.11 23.74 15.03
N SER A 148 16.00 24.13 15.65
CA SER A 148 15.92 25.13 16.71
C SER A 148 15.25 24.53 17.96
N ASN A 149 15.35 25.22 19.10
CA ASN A 149 14.74 24.76 20.35
C ASN A 149 13.22 25.00 20.34
N ILE A 150 12.45 24.14 21.01
CA ILE A 150 10.97 24.15 20.94
C ILE A 150 10.35 25.41 21.55
N GLU A 151 11.03 26.03 22.51
CA GLU A 151 10.68 27.32 23.13
C GLU A 151 10.93 28.49 22.16
N THR A 152 11.88 28.35 21.23
CA THR A 152 12.19 29.41 20.25
C THR A 152 11.30 29.38 19.02
N THR A 153 10.61 28.27 18.77
CA THR A 153 9.71 28.11 17.62
C THR A 153 8.22 28.28 17.95
N GLU A 154 7.86 28.40 19.23
CA GLU A 154 6.47 28.44 19.72
C GLU A 154 5.62 29.50 18.99
N SER A 155 6.03 30.78 18.99
CA SER A 155 5.26 31.86 18.34
C SER A 155 5.14 31.72 16.82
N LEU A 156 6.09 31.03 16.15
CA LEU A 156 5.96 30.71 14.73
C LEU A 156 5.00 29.53 14.54
N ALA A 157 5.09 28.51 15.38
CA ALA A 157 4.23 27.34 15.35
C ALA A 157 2.75 27.71 15.60
N GLU A 158 2.46 28.70 16.44
CA GLU A 158 1.12 29.27 16.59
C GLU A 158 0.57 29.81 15.26
N VAL A 159 1.38 30.61 14.55
CA VAL A 159 1.00 31.18 13.24
C VAL A 159 0.81 30.07 12.21
N VAL A 160 1.75 29.11 12.12
CA VAL A 160 1.66 27.94 11.23
C VAL A 160 0.39 27.14 11.54
N TYR A 161 0.14 26.79 12.81
CA TYR A 161 -1.05 26.04 13.23
C TYR A 161 -2.34 26.78 12.88
N SER A 162 -2.42 28.10 13.12
CA SER A 162 -3.60 28.92 12.80
C SER A 162 -3.96 28.96 11.31
N LYS A 163 -2.98 28.70 10.43
CA LYS A 163 -3.16 28.73 8.97
C LYS A 163 -3.39 27.33 8.39
N THR A 164 -2.69 26.34 8.93
CA THR A 164 -2.67 24.95 8.43
C THR A 164 -3.70 24.05 9.11
N HIS A 165 -4.22 24.47 10.28
CA HIS A 165 -5.08 23.66 11.16
C HIS A 165 -4.48 22.28 11.47
N GLY A 166 -3.14 22.21 11.58
CA GLY A 166 -2.41 20.98 11.87
C GLY A 166 -2.24 20.02 10.69
N ASN A 167 -2.68 20.39 9.48
CA ASN A 167 -2.48 19.55 8.31
C ASN A 167 -0.97 19.48 7.96
N ALA A 168 -0.35 18.31 8.14
CA ALA A 168 1.09 18.15 8.03
C ALA A 168 1.67 18.56 6.66
N PHE A 169 0.93 18.36 5.57
CA PHE A 169 1.34 18.81 4.23
C PHE A 169 1.43 20.33 4.16
N PHE A 170 0.44 21.07 4.66
CA PHE A 170 0.49 22.52 4.71
C PHE A 170 1.49 23.05 5.75
N VAL A 171 1.74 22.34 6.85
CA VAL A 171 2.79 22.68 7.84
C VAL A 171 4.19 22.66 7.21
N ILE A 172 4.46 21.70 6.32
CA ILE A 172 5.75 21.56 5.63
C ILE A 172 5.91 22.59 4.49
N GLN A 173 4.80 23.14 3.95
CA GLN A 173 4.80 24.08 2.83
C GLN A 173 4.73 25.56 3.21
N PHE A 174 4.54 25.88 4.49
CA PHE A 174 4.31 27.24 4.99
C PHE A 174 5.56 28.14 4.89
#